data_AF-A0A380X4U5-F1
#
_entry.id   AF-A0A380X4U5-F1
#
_cell.length_a   1.000
_cell.length_b   1.000
_cell.length_c   1.000
_cell.angle_alpha   90.00
_cell.angle_beta   90.00
_cell.angle_gamma   90.00
#
_symmetry.space_group_name_H-M   'P 1'
#
loop_
_entity.id
_entity.type
_entity.pdbx_description
1 polymer ?
#
loop_
_entity_poly.entity_id
_entity_poly.type
_entity_poly.pdbx_seq_one_letter_code
_entity_poly.pdbx_strand_id
1 'polypeptide(L)' 'MMTGAALIGIDSCPIEGFNYDAVNQILADSAAFDPNEWGVSVIVTFGYRAKNIKPKSRKSLKELVTWLD' A
#
# COMPACT_ATOMS: atom_id res chain seq x y z
N MET A 1 4.77 5.12 -6.10
CA MET A 1 4.20 6.21 -5.26
C MET A 1 4.94 6.35 -3.93
N MET A 2 4.91 5.35 -3.03
CA MET A 2 5.48 5.44 -1.67
C MET A 2 6.97 5.85 -1.61
N THR A 3 7.83 5.29 -2.46
CA THR A 3 9.25 5.70 -2.52
C THR A 3 9.42 7.17 -2.89
N GLY A 4 8.59 7.67 -3.81
CA GLY A 4 8.58 9.09 -4.18
C GLY A 4 8.05 9.98 -3.05
N ALA A 5 7.02 9.53 -2.32
CA ALA A 5 6.52 10.23 -1.14
C ALA A 5 7.61 10.36 -0.06
N ALA A 6 8.33 9.27 0.22
CA ALA A 6 9.44 9.27 1.17
C ALA A 6 10.58 10.23 0.77
N LEU A 7 10.88 10.34 -0.53
CA LEU A 7 11.89 11.27 -1.06
C LEU A 7 11.56 12.73 -0.73
N ILE A 8 10.27 13.09 -0.71
CA ILE A 8 9.80 14.46 -0.41
C ILE A 8 9.32 14.61 1.04
N GLY A 9 9.67 13.67 1.93
CA GLY A 9 9.36 13.76 3.36
C GLY A 9 7.92 13.44 3.75
N ILE A 10 7.15 12.79 2.87
CA ILE A 10 5.78 12.34 3.13
C ILE A 10 5.80 10.87 3.58
N ASP A 11 5.08 10.56 4.65
CA ASP A 11 4.83 9.21 5.12
C ASP A 11 3.70 8.55 4.33
N SER A 12 3.77 7.23 4.19
CA SER A 12 2.73 6.45 3.54
C SER A 12 2.56 5.07 4.16
N CYS A 13 1.36 4.50 4.06
CA CYS A 13 1.08 3.13 4.49
C CYS A 13 0.30 2.38 3.39
N PRO A 14 0.81 1.24 2.87
CA PRO A 14 0.04 0.36 2.00
C PRO A 14 -0.98 -0.44 2.83
N ILE A 15 -2.20 -0.61 2.31
CA ILE A 15 -3.33 -1.21 3.02
C ILE A 15 -4.01 -2.24 2.12
N GLU A 16 -4.02 -3.49 2.58
CA GLU A 16 -4.81 -4.61 2.04
C GLU A 16 -5.85 -5.13 3.07
N GLY A 17 -5.79 -4.64 4.31
CA GLY A 17 -6.64 -5.06 5.42
C GLY A 17 -8.05 -4.48 5.37
N PHE A 18 -8.76 -4.68 4.26
CA PHE A 18 -10.16 -4.28 4.07
C PHE A 18 -10.96 -5.41 3.41
N ASN A 19 -12.30 -5.34 3.49
CA ASN A 19 -13.16 -6.25 2.75
C ASN A 19 -13.28 -5.73 1.29
N TYR A 20 -12.75 -6.51 0.35
CA TYR A 20 -12.71 -6.13 -1.06
C TYR A 20 -14.10 -5.91 -1.66
N ASP A 21 -15.05 -6.81 -1.41
CA ASP A 21 -16.40 -6.72 -1.97
C ASP A 21 -17.13 -5.49 -1.44
N ALA A 22 -17.07 -5.27 -0.12
CA ALA A 22 -17.71 -4.13 0.52
C ALA A 22 -17.14 -2.79 0.04
N VAL A 23 -15.81 -2.67 -0.11
CA VAL A 23 -15.19 -1.43 -0.59
C VAL A 23 -15.46 -1.20 -2.07
N ASN A 24 -15.43 -2.24 -2.91
CA ASN A 24 -15.81 -2.12 -4.32
C ASN A 24 -17.25 -1.65 -4.46
N GLN A 25 -18.18 -2.20 -3.68
CA GLN A 25 -19.58 -1.77 -3.68
C GLN A 25 -19.71 -0.28 -3.31
N ILE A 26 -19.10 0.15 -2.21
CA ILE A 26 -19.14 1.56 -1.76
C ILE A 26 -18.61 2.51 -2.85
N LEU A 27 -17.54 2.13 -3.54
CA LEU A 27 -16.92 2.97 -4.56
C LEU A 27 -17.70 2.97 -5.89
N ALA A 28 -18.27 1.84 -6.29
CA ALA A 28 -19.18 1.76 -7.43
C ALA A 28 -20.47 2.57 -7.18
N ASP A 29 -21.06 2.44 -5.99
CA ASP A 29 -22.27 3.18 -5.59
C ASP A 29 -22.06 4.70 -5.54
N SER A 30 -20.83 5.13 -5.27
CA SER A 30 -20.42 6.54 -5.33
C SER A 30 -19.98 7.01 -6.71
N ALA A 31 -20.11 6.16 -7.75
CA ALA A 31 -19.67 6.40 -9.12
C ALA A 31 -18.17 6.77 -9.23
N ALA A 32 -17.33 6.26 -8.31
CA ALA A 32 -15.89 6.49 -8.35
C ALA A 32 -15.20 5.75 -9.51
N PHE A 33 -15.78 4.64 -10.00
CA PHE A 33 -15.36 3.90 -11.19
C PHE A 33 -16.52 3.04 -11.74
N ASP A 34 -16.36 2.55 -12.99
CA ASP A 34 -17.26 1.55 -13.58
C ASP A 34 -16.87 0.13 -13.11
N PRO A 35 -17.74 -0.58 -12.36
CA PRO A 35 -17.43 -1.90 -11.82
C PRO A 35 -17.34 -3.01 -12.87
N ASN A 36 -17.76 -2.78 -14.12
CA ASN A 36 -17.58 -3.75 -15.20
C ASN A 36 -16.18 -3.71 -15.80
N GLU A 37 -15.48 -2.59 -15.64
CA GLU A 37 -14.15 -2.36 -16.20
C GLU A 37 -13.06 -2.42 -15.11
N TRP A 38 -13.38 -1.97 -13.89
CA TRP A 38 -12.40 -1.76 -12.83
C TRP A 38 -12.83 -2.35 -11.49
N GLY A 39 -11.83 -2.59 -10.65
CA GLY A 39 -12.01 -2.95 -9.24
C GLY A 39 -10.84 -2.50 -8.39
N VAL A 40 -11.07 -2.38 -7.08
CA VAL A 40 -10.04 -1.98 -6.11
C VAL A 40 -8.98 -3.07 -6.01
N SER A 41 -7.72 -2.68 -6.23
CA SER A 41 -6.55 -3.55 -6.05
C SER A 41 -5.93 -3.40 -4.67
N VAL A 42 -5.56 -2.17 -4.29
CA VAL A 42 -4.88 -1.85 -3.03
C VAL A 42 -5.15 -0.40 -2.64
N ILE A 43 -5.08 -0.08 -1.35
CA ILE A 43 -5.24 1.28 -0.83
C ILE A 43 -3.90 1.79 -0.30
N VAL A 44 -3.67 3.09 -0.37
CA VAL A 44 -2.51 3.75 0.24
C VAL A 44 -2.94 5.04 0.92
N THR A 45 -2.43 5.26 2.14
CA THR A 45 -2.53 6.55 2.82
C THR A 45 -1.25 7.35 2.63
N PHE A 46 -1.37 8.68 2.60
CA PHE A 46 -0.25 9.62 2.60
C PHE A 46 -0.47 10.69 3.66
N GLY A 47 0.59 11.14 4.33
CA GLY A 47 0.51 12.19 5.35
C GLY A 47 1.83 12.40 6.07
N TYR A 48 1.77 12.98 7.27
CA TYR A 48 2.94 13.19 8.13
C TYR A 48 2.78 12.42 9.43
N ARG A 49 3.79 11.63 9.81
CA ARG A 49 3.74 10.76 11.00
C ARG A 49 3.55 11.58 12.28
N ALA A 50 2.65 11.12 13.15
CA ALA A 50 2.49 11.64 14.50
C ALA A 50 3.47 11.03 15.52
N LYS A 51 4.25 10.01 15.12
CA LYS A 51 5.18 9.26 15.98
C LYS A 51 6.48 8.98 15.23
N ASN A 52 7.57 8.74 15.97
CA ASN A 52 8.86 8.39 15.39
C ASN A 52 8.82 7.09 14.56
N ILE A 53 9.67 7.01 13.53
CA ILE A 53 9.80 5.83 12.68
C ILE A 53 10.36 4.66 13.49
N LYS A 54 9.71 3.50 13.42
CA LYS A 54 10.23 2.26 14.02
C LYS A 54 11.43 1.74 13.21
N PRO A 55 12.46 1.15 13.87
CA PRO A 55 13.54 0.46 13.19
C PRO A 55 13.02 -0.61 12.22
N LYS A 56 13.74 -0.81 11.12
CA LYS A 56 13.39 -1.84 10.13
C LYS A 56 13.71 -3.23 10.70
N SER A 57 12.79 -4.17 10.52
CA SER A 57 12.99 -5.60 10.81
C SER A 57 12.70 -6.40 9.55
N ARG A 58 13.69 -7.17 9.07
CA ARG A 58 13.63 -7.98 7.84
C ARG A 58 14.45 -9.25 8.04
N LYS A 59 14.11 -10.31 7.30
CA LYS A 59 14.98 -11.50 7.17
C LYS A 59 16.34 -11.09 6.62
N SER A 60 17.38 -11.88 6.94
CA SER A 60 18.73 -11.61 6.44
C SER A 60 18.82 -11.77 4.93
N LEU A 61 19.76 -11.08 4.27
CA LEU A 61 19.92 -11.17 2.82
C LEU A 61 20.23 -12.61 2.36
N LYS A 62 21.00 -13.35 3.18
CA LYS A 62 21.34 -14.76 2.94
C LYS A 62 20.11 -15.67 2.89
N GLU A 63 19.06 -15.36 3.64
CA GLU A 63 17.80 -16.12 3.60
C GLU A 63 16.93 -15.78 2.38
N LEU A 64 17.11 -14.59 1.80
CA LEU A 64 16.24 -14.06 0.75
C LEU A 64 16.81 -14.24 -0.66
N VAL A 65 18.14 -14.39 -0.80
CA VAL A 65 18.83 -14.38 -2.10
C VAL A 65 19.65 -15.67 -2.28
N THR A 66 19.42 -16.34 -3.41
CA THR A 66 20.26 -17.44 -3.89
C THR A 66 20.92 -16.99 -5.19
N TRP A 67 22.25 -17.02 -5.23
CA TRP A 67 23.02 -16.84 -6.47
C TRP A 67 23.18 -18.18 -7.18
N LEU A 68 23.02 -18.19 -8.49
CA LEU A 68 23.24 -19.34 -9.35
C LEU A 68 24.48 -19.06 -10.20
N ASP A 69 25.36 -20.05 -10.31
CA ASP A 69 26.57 -20.00 -11.13
C ASP A 69 26.27 -20.32 -12.61
#